data_AF-A0A1B8S967-F1
#
_entry.id   AF-A0A1B8S967-F1
#
_cell.length_a   1.000
_cell.length_b   1.000
_cell.length_c   1.000
_cell.angle_alpha   90.00
_cell.angle_beta   90.00
_cell.angle_gamma   90.00
#
_symmetry.space_group_name_H-M   'P 1'
#
loop_
_entity.id
_entity.type
_entity.pdbx_description
1 polymer ?
#
loop_
_entity_poly.entity_id
_entity_poly.type
_entity_poly.pdbx_seq_one_letter_code
_entity_poly.pdbx_strand_id
1 'polypeptide(L)'
;MTVSSERDDAINKESPLVEVGAWARSYARAHPLRSLGTVGGQAILGVRTVRYLLIDLFTGRFAISEFVKQAAFMAGTALVPTLLVTIPVGVTLSIQFAVLAGQVGAESLSGAANGLVVIRQGAPLVAAILLAAAVGSAVSADLGSRTMREEVDAMKVMGVS
;
A
#
# COMPACT_ATOMS: atom_id res chain seq x y z
N MET A 1 -56.29 -25.06 -35.92
CA MET A 1 -56.24 -23.63 -35.55
C MET A 1 -55.88 -23.53 -34.08
N THR A 2 -54.63 -23.85 -33.70
CA THR A 2 -54.16 -23.83 -32.30
C THR A 2 -52.62 -23.71 -32.24
N VAL A 3 -52.02 -22.81 -33.02
CA VAL A 3 -50.56 -22.55 -32.98
C VAL A 3 -50.23 -21.07 -32.71
N SER A 4 -51.26 -20.25 -32.45
CA SER A 4 -51.06 -18.80 -32.23
C SER A 4 -51.09 -18.38 -30.76
N SER A 5 -51.49 -19.26 -29.83
CA SER A 5 -51.68 -18.92 -28.41
C SER A 5 -50.53 -19.39 -27.50
N GLU A 6 -49.38 -19.73 -28.09
CA GLU A 6 -48.15 -20.10 -27.38
C GLU A 6 -47.00 -19.11 -27.63
N ARG A 7 -47.26 -18.05 -28.40
CA ARG A 7 -46.27 -17.02 -28.74
C ARG A 7 -46.34 -15.76 -27.88
N ASP A 8 -47.45 -15.58 -27.16
CA ASP A 8 -47.72 -14.34 -26.42
C ASP A 8 -47.57 -14.47 -24.89
N ASP A 9 -47.41 -15.70 -24.38
CA ASP A 9 -47.11 -15.94 -22.97
C ASP A 9 -45.59 -16.02 -22.72
N ALA A 10 -45.14 -15.18 -21.80
CA ALA A 10 -43.85 -15.23 -21.12
C ALA A 10 -42.59 -14.71 -21.84
N ILE A 11 -42.75 -13.84 -22.84
CA ILE A 11 -41.83 -12.70 -23.06
C ILE A 11 -42.05 -11.65 -21.94
N ASN A 12 -42.25 -12.09 -20.69
CA ASN A 12 -42.09 -11.28 -19.50
C ASN A 12 -40.84 -11.79 -18.80
N LYS A 13 -39.71 -11.68 -19.51
CA LYS A 13 -38.41 -11.68 -18.88
C LYS A 13 -38.44 -10.50 -17.92
N GLU A 14 -38.55 -10.77 -16.63
CA GLU A 14 -38.12 -9.81 -15.61
C GLU A 14 -36.77 -9.27 -16.08
N SER A 15 -36.77 -7.98 -16.42
CA SER A 15 -35.68 -7.37 -17.16
C SER A 15 -34.40 -7.58 -16.34
N PRO A 16 -33.36 -8.24 -16.89
CA PRO A 16 -32.08 -8.44 -16.20
C PRO A 16 -31.51 -7.12 -15.66
N LEU A 17 -31.89 -6.00 -16.25
CA LEU A 17 -31.51 -4.65 -15.85
C LEU A 17 -32.15 -4.22 -14.52
N VAL A 18 -33.34 -4.72 -14.18
CA VAL A 18 -34.02 -4.45 -12.90
C VAL A 18 -33.39 -5.27 -11.77
N GLU A 19 -33.05 -6.53 -12.03
CA GLU A 19 -32.32 -7.38 -11.09
C GLU A 19 -30.89 -6.87 -10.83
N VAL A 20 -30.17 -6.51 -11.90
CA VAL A 20 -28.85 -5.85 -11.82
C VAL A 20 -28.96 -4.50 -11.09
N GLY A 21 -30.03 -3.74 -11.34
CA GLY A 21 -30.28 -2.45 -10.67
C GLY A 21 -30.62 -2.57 -9.18
N ALA A 22 -31.27 -3.67 -8.77
CA ALA A 22 -31.56 -3.99 -7.38
C ALA A 22 -30.32 -4.53 -6.65
N TRP A 23 -29.56 -5.40 -7.30
CA TRP A 23 -28.25 -5.89 -6.83
C TRP A 23 -27.24 -4.75 -6.68
N ALA A 24 -27.14 -3.84 -7.66
CA ALA A 24 -26.21 -2.70 -7.60
C ALA A 24 -26.59 -1.73 -6.46
N ARG A 25 -27.89 -1.51 -6.21
CA ARG A 25 -28.37 -0.69 -5.08
C ARG A 25 -28.12 -1.34 -3.72
N SER A 26 -28.25 -2.66 -3.61
CA SER A 26 -27.98 -3.39 -2.36
C SER A 26 -26.47 -3.45 -2.10
N TYR A 27 -25.67 -3.69 -3.13
CA TYR A 27 -24.20 -3.65 -3.08
C TYR A 27 -23.70 -2.26 -2.68
N ALA A 28 -24.22 -1.20 -3.30
CA ALA A 28 -23.85 0.18 -3.00
C ALA A 28 -24.22 0.63 -1.57
N ARG A 29 -25.26 0.05 -0.93
CA ARG A 29 -25.61 0.35 0.48
C ARG A 29 -24.86 -0.52 1.49
N ALA A 30 -24.55 -1.77 1.14
CA ALA A 30 -23.91 -2.71 2.07
C ALA A 30 -22.37 -2.63 2.09
N HIS A 31 -21.73 -2.27 0.97
CA HIS A 31 -20.27 -2.21 0.85
C HIS A 31 -19.58 -1.01 1.54
N PRO A 32 -20.11 0.24 1.51
CA PRO A 32 -19.39 1.38 2.07
C PRO A 32 -19.22 1.28 3.59
N LEU A 33 -20.21 0.75 4.30
CA LEU A 33 -20.14 0.57 5.76
C LEU A 33 -19.11 -0.47 6.18
N ARG A 34 -18.92 -1.55 5.39
CA ARG A 34 -17.90 -2.56 5.68
C ARG A 34 -16.48 -2.05 5.43
N SER A 35 -16.28 -1.27 4.37
CA SER A 35 -14.99 -0.62 4.09
C SER A 35 -14.60 0.34 5.21
N LEU A 36 -15.56 1.13 5.72
CA LEU A 36 -15.33 2.00 6.88
C LEU A 36 -14.97 1.21 8.14
N GLY A 37 -15.57 0.03 8.35
CA GLY A 37 -15.21 -0.87 9.46
C GLY A 37 -13.76 -1.35 9.39
N THR A 38 -13.29 -1.79 8.22
CA THR A 38 -11.88 -2.23 8.03
C THR A 38 -10.89 -1.10 8.26
N VAL A 39 -11.13 0.07 7.65
CA VAL A 39 -10.28 1.25 7.82
C VAL A 39 -10.27 1.71 9.28
N GLY A 40 -11.43 1.70 9.94
CA GLY A 40 -11.55 1.99 11.36
C GLY A 40 -10.73 1.03 12.23
N GLY A 41 -10.77 -0.27 11.93
CA GLY A 41 -9.94 -1.28 12.61
C GLY A 41 -8.44 -1.03 12.44
N GLN A 42 -7.99 -0.72 11.21
CA GLN A 42 -6.59 -0.37 10.94
C GLN A 42 -6.16 0.90 11.69
N ALA A 43 -7.02 1.92 11.74
CA ALA A 43 -6.75 3.15 12.48
C ALA A 43 -6.64 2.90 13.99
N ILE A 44 -7.54 2.11 14.57
CA ILE A 44 -7.49 1.75 16.00
C ILE A 44 -6.22 0.97 16.32
N LEU A 45 -5.86 -0.01 15.48
CA LEU A 45 -4.60 -0.75 15.64
C LEU A 45 -3.40 0.19 15.60
N GLY A 46 -3.34 1.09 14.61
CA GLY A 46 -2.28 2.08 14.50
C GLY A 46 -2.16 2.97 15.74
N VAL A 47 -3.28 3.50 16.25
CA VAL A 47 -3.29 4.32 17.47
C VAL A 47 -2.82 3.53 18.69
N ARG A 48 -3.24 2.26 18.84
CA ARG A 48 -2.80 1.39 19.94
C ARG A 48 -1.30 1.13 19.86
N THR A 49 -0.77 0.79 18.69
CA THR A 49 0.67 0.57 18.47
C THR A 49 1.49 1.80 18.82
N VAL A 50 1.07 2.99 18.37
CA VAL A 50 1.75 4.25 18.71
C VAL A 50 1.69 4.52 20.21
N ARG A 51 0.54 4.32 20.84
CA ARG A 51 0.40 4.51 22.29
C ARG A 51 1.33 3.60 23.08
N TYR A 52 1.36 2.30 22.77
CA TYR A 52 2.26 1.35 23.45
C TYR A 52 3.73 1.66 23.16
N LEU A 53 4.08 2.00 21.92
CA LEU A 53 5.44 2.41 21.58
C LEU A 53 5.90 3.62 22.41
N LEU A 54 5.06 4.63 22.59
CA LEU A 54 5.40 5.79 23.43
C LEU A 54 5.56 5.39 24.91
N ILE A 55 4.63 4.59 25.45
CA ILE A 55 4.72 4.12 26.84
C ILE A 55 6.00 3.29 27.06
N ASP A 56 6.32 2.37 26.17
CA ASP A 56 7.49 1.49 26.27
C ASP A 56 8.80 2.27 26.13
N LEU A 57 8.80 3.31 25.30
CA LEU A 57 9.94 4.22 25.15
C LEU A 57 10.18 5.03 26.44
N PHE A 58 9.14 5.62 27.04
CA PHE A 58 9.27 6.40 28.27
C PHE A 58 9.48 5.55 29.53
N THR A 59 9.01 4.31 29.55
CA THR A 59 9.21 3.37 30.66
C THR A 59 10.53 2.60 30.56
N GLY A 60 11.32 2.81 29.49
CA GLY A 60 12.61 2.14 29.27
C GLY A 60 12.48 0.63 29.00
N ARG A 61 11.28 0.15 28.69
CA ARG A 61 10.98 -1.27 28.41
C ARG A 61 11.12 -1.62 26.93
N PHE A 62 11.50 -0.65 26.10
CA PHE A 62 11.60 -0.82 24.66
C PHE A 62 12.66 -1.85 24.26
N ALA A 63 12.27 -2.85 23.47
CA ALA A 63 13.14 -3.92 23.00
C ALA A 63 14.04 -3.46 21.84
N ILE A 64 15.09 -2.70 22.14
CA ILE A 64 16.04 -2.16 21.15
C ILE A 64 16.63 -3.25 20.24
N SER A 65 17.00 -4.40 20.79
CA SER A 65 17.58 -5.49 19.99
C SER A 65 16.61 -5.99 18.92
N GLU A 66 15.32 -6.09 19.22
CA GLU A 66 14.33 -6.54 18.25
C GLU A 66 14.04 -5.44 17.23
N PHE A 67 13.94 -4.19 17.68
CA PHE A 67 13.79 -3.05 16.77
C PHE A 67 14.91 -2.98 15.74
N VAL A 68 16.16 -3.17 16.14
CA VAL A 68 17.32 -3.17 15.22
C VAL A 68 17.24 -4.34 14.23
N LYS A 69 16.83 -5.53 14.67
CA LYS A 69 16.66 -6.69 13.77
C LYS A 69 15.57 -6.43 12.73
N GLN A 70 14.43 -5.89 13.15
CA GLN A 70 13.32 -5.55 12.24
C GLN A 70 13.73 -4.43 11.27
N ALA A 71 14.41 -3.39 11.76
CA ALA A 71 14.93 -2.32 10.91
C ALA A 71 15.95 -2.85 9.88
N ALA A 72 16.85 -3.75 10.29
CA ALA A 72 17.81 -4.37 9.40
C ALA A 72 17.14 -5.27 8.34
N PHE A 73 16.10 -6.02 8.72
CA PHE A 73 15.27 -6.78 7.77
C PHE A 73 14.62 -5.86 6.74
N MET A 74 13.94 -4.80 7.18
CA MET A 74 13.28 -3.83 6.31
C MET A 74 14.28 -3.15 5.35
N ALA A 75 15.43 -2.73 5.88
CA ALA A 75 16.51 -2.14 5.07
C ALA A 75 17.06 -3.14 4.04
N GLY A 76 17.30 -4.38 4.45
CA GLY A 76 17.78 -5.46 3.56
C GLY A 76 16.79 -5.76 2.43
N THR A 77 15.49 -5.81 2.72
CA THR A 77 14.44 -6.00 1.72
C THR A 77 14.38 -4.85 0.71
N ALA A 78 14.53 -3.62 1.16
CA ALA A 78 14.42 -2.44 0.30
C ALA A 78 15.66 -2.18 -0.56
N LEU A 79 16.84 -2.67 -0.15
CA LEU A 79 18.12 -2.29 -0.75
C LEU A 79 18.21 -2.61 -2.24
N VAL A 80 17.93 -3.86 -2.63
CA VAL A 80 18.06 -4.29 -4.04
C VAL A 80 17.09 -3.53 -4.95
N PRO A 81 15.76 -3.47 -4.67
CA PRO A 81 14.84 -2.66 -5.47
C PRO A 81 15.23 -1.18 -5.54
N THR A 82 15.72 -0.60 -4.44
CA THR A 82 16.13 0.81 -4.40
C THR A 82 17.30 1.08 -5.32
N LEU A 83 18.33 0.23 -5.31
CA LEU A 83 19.47 0.38 -6.21
C LEU A 83 19.05 0.24 -7.67
N LEU A 84 18.20 -0.75 -7.99
CA LEU A 84 17.72 -0.98 -9.35
C LEU A 84 16.90 0.18 -9.90
N VAL A 85 16.08 0.84 -9.07
CA VAL A 85 15.25 1.99 -9.49
C VAL A 85 16.05 3.30 -9.52
N THR A 86 16.97 3.50 -8.58
CA THR A 86 17.70 4.77 -8.46
C THR A 86 18.63 5.03 -9.64
N ILE A 87 19.21 3.99 -10.24
CA ILE A 87 20.11 4.11 -11.41
C ILE A 87 19.39 4.76 -12.61
N PRO A 88 18.31 4.18 -13.17
CA PRO A 88 17.63 4.76 -14.32
C PRO A 88 17.00 6.11 -13.97
N VAL A 89 16.41 6.26 -12.78
CA VAL A 89 15.81 7.55 -12.35
C VAL A 89 16.86 8.65 -12.31
N GLY A 90 18.05 8.40 -11.75
CA GLY A 90 19.13 9.37 -11.68
C GLY A 90 19.65 9.78 -13.07
N VAL A 91 19.84 8.81 -13.97
CA VAL A 91 20.28 9.07 -15.35
C VAL A 91 19.23 9.89 -16.11
N THR A 92 17.96 9.50 -16.04
CA THR A 92 16.86 10.19 -16.72
C THR A 92 16.70 11.63 -16.22
N LEU A 93 16.82 11.88 -14.91
CA LEU A 93 16.81 13.24 -14.37
C LEU A 93 18.02 14.06 -14.84
N SER A 94 19.22 13.47 -14.83
CA SER A 94 20.42 14.15 -15.31
C SER A 94 20.29 14.62 -16.76
N ILE A 95 19.74 13.77 -17.65
CA ILE A 95 19.54 14.12 -19.06
C ILE A 95 18.51 15.23 -19.20
N GLN A 96 17.37 15.15 -18.49
CA GLN A 96 16.33 16.18 -18.55
C GLN A 96 16.85 17.54 -18.09
N PHE A 97 17.58 17.60 -16.96
CA PHE A 97 18.16 18.85 -16.48
C PHE A 97 19.23 19.41 -17.39
N ALA A 98 20.04 18.56 -18.03
CA ALA A 98 21.02 19.01 -19.03
C ALA A 98 20.33 19.69 -20.22
N VAL A 99 19.27 19.07 -20.78
CA VAL A 99 18.50 19.65 -21.89
C VAL A 99 17.83 20.97 -21.48
N LEU A 100 17.20 21.01 -20.31
CA LEU A 100 16.56 22.24 -19.80
C LEU A 100 17.56 23.36 -19.56
N ALA A 101 18.72 23.05 -18.99
CA ALA A 101 19.78 24.02 -18.76
C ALA A 101 20.35 24.58 -20.07
N GLY A 102 20.49 23.75 -21.10
CA GLY A 102 20.91 24.18 -22.44
C GLY A 102 19.93 25.16 -23.09
N GLN A 103 18.62 25.01 -22.87
CA GLN A 103 17.61 25.92 -23.40
C GLN A 103 17.68 27.35 -22.82
N VAL A 104 18.21 27.48 -21.59
CA VAL A 104 18.33 28.77 -20.89
C VAL A 104 19.78 29.26 -20.80
N GLY A 105 20.72 28.59 -21.49
CA GLY A 105 22.14 28.94 -21.48
C GLY A 105 22.87 28.68 -20.16
N ALA A 106 22.29 27.87 -19.25
CA ALA A 106 22.79 27.63 -17.90
C ALA A 106 23.37 26.21 -17.72
N GLU A 107 24.00 25.65 -18.76
CA GLU A 107 24.46 24.25 -18.79
C GLU A 107 25.41 23.89 -17.62
N SER A 108 26.24 24.84 -17.18
CA SER A 108 27.13 24.70 -16.02
C SER A 108 26.41 24.54 -14.67
N LEU A 109 25.13 24.94 -14.59
CA LEU A 109 24.29 24.80 -13.39
C LEU A 109 23.42 23.54 -13.39
N SER A 110 23.38 22.80 -14.50
CA SER A 110 22.52 21.61 -14.67
C SER A 110 22.75 20.54 -13.60
N GLY A 111 24.01 20.26 -13.24
CA GLY A 111 24.38 19.28 -12.22
C GLY A 111 23.93 19.69 -10.81
N ALA A 112 24.10 20.97 -10.46
CA ALA A 112 23.64 21.52 -9.18
C ALA A 112 22.11 21.49 -9.07
N ALA A 113 21.41 21.82 -10.17
CA ALA A 113 19.96 21.75 -10.25
C ALA A 113 19.45 20.31 -10.07
N ASN A 114 20.05 19.34 -10.76
CA ASN A 114 19.73 17.92 -10.62
C ASN A 114 19.92 17.43 -9.18
N GLY A 115 21.08 17.72 -8.58
CA GLY A 115 21.37 17.34 -7.20
C GLY A 115 20.35 17.91 -6.19
N LEU A 116 19.98 19.18 -6.34
CA LEU A 116 19.00 19.82 -5.46
C LEU A 116 17.62 19.16 -5.55
N VAL A 117 17.18 18.81 -6.76
CA VAL A 117 15.87 18.18 -6.99
C VAL A 117 15.85 16.75 -6.46
N VAL A 118 16.92 15.98 -6.67
CA VAL A 118 17.04 14.63 -6.12
C VAL A 118 16.96 14.66 -4.59
N ILE A 119 17.67 15.57 -3.92
CA ILE A 119 17.66 15.64 -2.46
C ILE A 119 16.30 16.10 -1.92
N ARG A 120 15.67 17.10 -2.56
CA ARG A 120 14.42 17.69 -2.04
C ARG A 120 13.17 16.87 -2.35
N GLN A 121 13.16 16.10 -3.44
CA GLN A 121 11.95 15.47 -3.95
C GLN A 121 12.17 14.03 -4.42
N GLY A 122 13.21 13.80 -5.24
CA GLY A 122 13.43 12.51 -5.88
C GLY A 122 13.69 11.38 -4.87
N ALA A 123 14.66 11.57 -3.98
CA ALA A 123 15.03 10.60 -2.95
C ALA A 123 13.88 10.25 -2.00
N PRO A 124 13.17 11.21 -1.37
CA PRO A 124 12.05 10.88 -0.48
C PRO A 124 10.87 10.23 -1.22
N LEU A 125 10.61 10.59 -2.48
CA LEU A 125 9.57 9.96 -3.29
C LEU A 125 9.89 8.48 -3.56
N VAL A 126 11.10 8.19 -4.05
CA VAL A 126 11.55 6.81 -4.32
C VAL A 126 11.55 5.99 -3.03
N ALA A 127 12.04 6.56 -1.92
CA ALA A 127 12.03 5.90 -0.62
C ALA A 127 10.59 5.55 -0.16
N ALA A 128 9.65 6.49 -0.27
CA ALA A 128 8.26 6.24 0.13
C ALA A 128 7.58 5.14 -0.69
N ILE A 129 7.77 5.15 -2.02
CA ILE A 129 7.20 4.15 -2.93
C ILE A 129 7.78 2.77 -2.62
N LEU A 130 9.09 2.67 -2.46
CA LEU A 130 9.76 1.38 -2.22
C LEU A 130 9.50 0.83 -0.82
N LEU A 131 9.39 1.71 0.18
CA LEU A 131 8.94 1.32 1.51
C LEU A 131 7.53 0.73 1.46
N ALA A 132 6.60 1.38 0.76
CA ALA A 132 5.24 0.88 0.62
C ALA A 132 5.18 -0.45 -0.16
N ALA A 133 5.94 -0.56 -1.25
CA ALA A 133 5.90 -1.73 -2.12
C ALA A 133 6.72 -2.91 -1.59
N ALA A 134 8.04 -2.75 -1.48
CA ALA A 134 8.95 -3.86 -1.14
C ALA A 134 8.84 -4.25 0.33
N VAL A 135 8.96 -3.27 1.23
CA VAL A 135 8.90 -3.53 2.67
C VAL A 135 7.48 -3.91 3.09
N GLY A 136 6.46 -3.21 2.59
CA GLY A 136 5.06 -3.55 2.85
C GLY A 136 4.68 -4.98 2.43
N SER A 137 5.15 -5.42 1.26
CA SER A 137 4.93 -6.79 0.78
C SER A 137 5.65 -7.82 1.65
N ALA A 138 6.90 -7.56 2.03
CA ALA A 138 7.67 -8.47 2.88
C ALA A 138 7.07 -8.63 4.27
N VAL A 139 6.64 -7.52 4.90
CA VAL A 139 5.95 -7.55 6.19
C VAL A 139 4.63 -8.31 6.09
N SER A 140 3.86 -8.08 5.03
CA SER A 140 2.59 -8.79 4.80
C SER A 140 2.80 -10.29 4.58
N ALA A 141 3.84 -10.67 3.84
CA ALA A 141 4.19 -12.07 3.60
C ALA A 141 4.68 -12.77 4.88
N ASP A 142 5.49 -12.10 5.70
CA ASP A 142 5.96 -12.64 6.98
C ASP A 142 4.78 -12.88 7.93
N LEU A 143 3.94 -11.86 8.16
CA LEU A 143 2.74 -12.00 9.00
C LEU A 143 1.75 -13.04 8.45
N GLY A 144 1.55 -13.08 7.14
CA GLY A 144 0.72 -14.08 6.48
C GLY A 144 1.26 -15.50 6.70
N SER A 145 2.58 -15.69 6.59
CA SER A 145 3.22 -16.99 6.83
C SER A 145 3.11 -17.46 8.28
N ARG A 146 3.13 -16.54 9.25
CA ARG A 146 2.93 -16.86 10.69
C ARG A 146 1.47 -17.18 10.99
N THR A 147 0.55 -16.53 10.29
CA THR A 147 -0.89 -16.83 10.36
C THR A 147 -1.17 -18.23 9.80
N MET A 148 -0.62 -18.57 8.62
CA MET A 148 -0.75 -19.92 8.04
C MET A 148 -0.13 -21.03 8.90
N ARG A 149 0.81 -20.68 9.77
CA ARG A 149 1.45 -21.59 10.74
C ARG A 149 0.77 -21.60 12.11
N GLU A 150 -0.36 -20.90 12.27
CA GLU A 150 -1.14 -20.80 13.51
C GLU A 150 -0.37 -20.18 14.71
N GLU A 151 0.77 -19.52 14.45
CA GLU A 151 1.60 -18.92 15.50
C GLU A 151 0.90 -17.73 16.19
N VAL A 152 0.17 -16.93 15.40
CA VAL A 152 -0.57 -15.76 15.90
C VAL A 152 -1.68 -16.18 16.85
N ASP A 153 -2.39 -17.27 16.54
CA ASP A 153 -3.48 -17.76 17.37
C ASP A 153 -2.96 -18.45 18.64
N ALA A 154 -1.82 -19.14 18.54
CA ALA A 154 -1.12 -19.65 19.72
C ALA A 154 -0.75 -18.53 20.71
N MET A 155 -0.23 -17.39 20.23
CA MET A 155 0.09 -16.24 21.10
C MET A 155 -1.14 -15.67 21.81
N LYS A 156 -2.28 -15.58 21.11
CA LYS A 156 -3.55 -15.13 21.71
C LYS A 156 -4.01 -16.05 22.83
N VAL A 157 -3.89 -17.38 22.67
CA VAL A 157 -4.26 -18.36 23.70
C VAL A 157 -3.32 -18.29 24.91
N MET A 158 -2.04 -17.97 24.69
CA MET A 158 -1.07 -17.73 25.77
C MET A 158 -1.28 -16.38 26.49
N GLY A 159 -2.28 -15.59 26.09
CA GLY A 159 -2.58 -14.30 26.71
C GLY A 159 -1.61 -13.18 26.32
N VAL A 160 -0.84 -13.37 25.25
CA VAL A 160 0.05 -12.34 24.69
C VAL A 160 -0.74 -11.59 23.61
N SER A 161 -0.94 -10.27 23.81
CA SER A 161 -1.76 -9.39 22.97
C SER A 161 -1.06 -8.07 22.68
#